data_AF-A0A2V8WT63-F1
#
_entry.id   AF-A0A2V8WT63-F1
#
_cell.length_a   1.000
_cell.length_b   1.000
_cell.length_c   1.000
_cell.angle_alpha   90.00
_cell.angle_beta   90.00
_cell.angle_gamma   90.00
#
_symmetry.space_group_name_H-M   'P 1'
#
loop_
_entity.id
_entity.type
_entity.pdbx_description
1 polymer ?
#
loop_
_entity_poly.entity_id
_entity_poly.type
_entity_poly.pdbx_seq_one_letter_code
_entity_poly.pdbx_strand_id
1 'polypeptide(L)'
;MNDIFRYAHWNVTLPLDLTSAFFAVVVTVYFWWENIKGIPESSGKALKIMYVTTVMVVIMIAWCILTVSTRGAHLPPWPTPAHLTFSESALGWLRHSRLPYTVGLIGILIGLGHSVLAMSGEETLAQVYREIEHPKLPNLEKAGFIIFVYSLVFTAGVSLFAAMIIPDAVRPQYFGNLISGLAMNFVGPYNLRLAFQALVVIVGVLMLAGAVNTAIVGSNGVLNRVSEDGILPQWFRQPHRRFGTSHRILNLVVVLQLLTIILSRGNIFVLGEAYAFGVMWSFAMKGLAVLVLRYKQPGKREFRVPLNLQFGNLEIPVGLALITVTLFALCIINLFTKQVATLSGVGFTVVFFVIFEITERVTGKRGGAHAELDQFNLEQQSELTPEAVGARPGNILVPISNHYALYHLGNVLDRIKPGRRDLVVLHVRLLRRSASGEHELEAEQLFGSVEQQLFSQALSMAEKRGKSIRLAVVAANDLWDGILRAATSLQSSTIVVGRSSKESNEEQARKIGEAWEKLGDPKPQFNLEIHLPSGDKIYKVLGPHAPNLTANEVNLLHRMWLRFSDSVAPLEMHHHDVVHFALEEVQKELEEGNEENVVNRLRAHLETNQKKKAPKT
;
A
#
# COMPACT_ATOMS: atom_id res chain seq x y z
N MET A 1 7.89 8.73 -30.38
CA MET A 1 8.06 10.12 -30.87
C MET A 1 8.84 10.17 -32.17
N ASN A 2 10.07 9.63 -32.23
CA ASN A 2 10.85 9.60 -33.48
C ASN A 2 10.11 8.92 -34.65
N ASP A 3 9.38 7.81 -34.41
CA ASP A 3 8.57 7.18 -35.45
C ASP A 3 7.44 8.09 -35.96
N ILE A 4 6.80 8.85 -35.07
CA ILE A 4 5.74 9.82 -35.44
C ILE A 4 6.33 10.94 -36.29
N PHE A 5 7.50 11.48 -35.91
CA PHE A 5 8.19 12.49 -36.70
C PHE A 5 8.57 11.96 -38.09
N ARG A 6 8.99 10.69 -38.17
CA ARG A 6 9.27 10.03 -39.45
C ARG A 6 8.03 9.90 -40.32
N TYR A 7 6.88 9.50 -39.76
CA TYR A 7 5.61 9.41 -40.49
C TYR A 7 5.02 10.78 -40.85
N ALA A 8 5.29 11.81 -40.05
CA ALA A 8 4.88 13.20 -40.30
C ALA A 8 5.87 13.96 -41.22
N HIS A 9 6.91 13.29 -41.73
CA HIS A 9 7.97 13.88 -42.54
C HIS A 9 8.69 15.08 -41.88
N TRP A 10 8.82 15.07 -40.55
CA TRP A 10 9.59 16.06 -39.81
C TRP A 10 11.04 15.60 -39.63
N ASN A 11 12.00 16.43 -40.05
CA ASN A 11 13.44 16.17 -39.94
C ASN A 11 14.00 16.42 -38.52
N VAL A 12 13.28 15.96 -37.49
CA VAL A 12 13.70 16.08 -36.09
C VAL A 12 13.93 14.68 -35.53
N THR A 13 15.15 14.40 -35.09
CA THR A 13 15.49 13.16 -34.39
C THR A 13 15.86 13.50 -32.95
N LEU A 14 15.07 13.00 -32.00
CA LEU A 14 15.36 13.17 -30.58
C LEU A 14 16.36 12.10 -30.13
N PRO A 15 17.39 12.46 -29.34
CA PRO A 15 18.30 11.48 -28.75
C PRO A 15 17.52 10.55 -27.82
N LEU A 16 17.51 9.24 -28.13
CA LEU A 16 16.66 8.26 -27.47
C LEU A 16 16.90 8.17 -25.97
N ASP A 17 18.15 8.00 -25.55
CA ASP A 17 18.52 7.80 -24.15
C ASP A 17 18.21 9.04 -23.30
N LEU A 18 18.54 10.23 -23.81
CA LEU A 18 18.31 11.50 -23.12
C LEU A 18 16.82 11.83 -23.03
N THR A 19 16.05 11.55 -24.09
CA THR A 19 14.58 11.73 -24.10
C THR A 19 13.91 10.76 -23.12
N SER A 20 14.37 9.51 -23.09
CA SER A 20 13.88 8.48 -22.16
C SER A 20 14.21 8.85 -20.71
N ALA A 21 15.42 9.33 -20.45
CA ALA A 21 15.83 9.82 -19.12
C ALA A 21 14.98 11.01 -18.67
N PHE A 22 14.74 11.99 -19.55
CA PHE A 22 13.89 13.14 -19.25
C PHE A 22 12.46 12.70 -18.91
N PHE A 23 11.86 11.85 -19.74
CA PHE A 23 10.52 11.33 -19.49
C PHE A 23 10.45 10.54 -18.17
N ALA A 24 11.44 9.68 -17.89
CA ALA A 24 11.53 8.94 -16.64
C ALA A 24 11.62 9.87 -15.43
N VAL A 25 12.43 10.94 -15.48
CA VAL A 25 12.51 11.95 -14.41
C VAL A 25 11.14 12.61 -14.16
N VAL A 26 10.44 13.02 -15.22
CA VAL A 26 9.10 13.64 -15.10
C VAL A 26 8.12 12.69 -14.43
N VAL A 27 8.07 11.42 -14.86
CA VAL A 27 7.20 10.40 -14.28
C VAL A 27 7.55 10.11 -12.82
N THR A 28 8.84 9.99 -12.50
CA THR A 28 9.31 9.79 -11.12
C THR A 28 8.93 10.97 -10.21
N VAL A 29 9.09 12.22 -10.67
CA VAL A 29 8.70 13.42 -9.89
C VAL A 29 7.19 13.50 -9.71
N TYR A 30 6.41 13.13 -10.73
CA TYR A 30 4.95 13.06 -10.63
C TYR A 30 4.51 12.08 -9.52
N PHE A 31 5.00 10.83 -9.56
CA PHE A 31 4.64 9.84 -8.56
C PHE A 31 5.24 10.12 -7.18
N TRP A 32 6.41 10.75 -7.10
CA TRP A 32 6.97 11.23 -5.84
C TRP A 32 6.00 12.17 -5.11
N TRP A 33 5.48 13.17 -5.81
CA TRP A 33 4.54 14.13 -5.24
C TRP A 33 3.23 13.47 -4.80
N GLU A 34 2.71 12.55 -5.62
CA GLU A 34 1.48 11.83 -5.31
C GLU A 34 1.62 10.95 -4.07
N ASN A 35 2.75 10.24 -3.94
CA ASN A 35 3.07 9.43 -2.77
C ASN A 35 3.30 10.29 -1.50
N ILE A 36 3.87 11.50 -1.62
CA ILE A 36 4.02 12.42 -0.47
C ILE A 36 2.67 12.85 0.08
N LYS A 37 1.73 13.25 -0.80
CA LYS A 37 0.38 13.63 -0.37
C LYS A 37 -0.33 12.49 0.34
N GLY A 38 0.09 11.25 0.08
CA GLY A 38 -0.57 10.06 0.56
C GLY A 38 -1.97 9.95 -0.01
N ILE A 39 -2.18 10.44 -1.25
CA ILE A 39 -3.39 10.14 -1.99
C ILE A 39 -3.28 8.65 -2.31
N PRO A 40 -4.17 7.79 -1.76
CA PRO A 40 -4.32 6.47 -2.33
C PRO A 40 -4.90 6.72 -3.72
N GLU A 41 -4.07 6.80 -4.75
CA GLU A 41 -4.63 6.66 -6.09
C GLU A 41 -5.39 5.33 -6.07
N SER A 42 -6.69 5.43 -6.31
CA SER A 42 -7.63 4.31 -6.28
C SER A 42 -6.97 3.14 -6.99
N SER A 43 -6.85 2.00 -6.31
CA SER A 43 -6.49 0.72 -6.92
C SER A 43 -7.27 0.48 -8.23
N GLY A 44 -8.45 1.12 -8.38
CA GLY A 44 -9.23 1.20 -9.61
C GLY A 44 -8.53 1.83 -10.83
N LYS A 45 -7.67 2.85 -10.69
CA LYS A 45 -6.91 3.41 -11.83
C LYS A 45 -5.85 2.42 -12.33
N ALA A 46 -5.08 1.82 -11.42
CA ALA A 46 -4.10 0.78 -11.76
C ALA A 46 -4.80 -0.44 -12.39
N LEU A 47 -5.94 -0.84 -11.85
CA LEU A 47 -6.75 -1.95 -12.35
C LEU A 47 -7.35 -1.66 -13.75
N LYS A 48 -7.71 -0.41 -14.05
CA LYS A 48 -8.10 0.00 -15.41
C LYS A 48 -6.95 -0.16 -16.42
N ILE A 49 -5.72 0.20 -16.04
CA ILE A 49 -4.55 -0.03 -16.90
C ILE A 49 -4.39 -1.53 -17.19
N MET A 50 -4.58 -2.40 -16.19
CA MET A 50 -4.53 -3.85 -16.35
C MET A 50 -5.65 -4.38 -17.27
N TYR A 51 -6.85 -3.81 -17.24
CA TYR A 51 -7.92 -4.18 -18.17
C TYR A 51 -7.57 -3.84 -19.62
N VAL A 52 -7.12 -2.60 -19.87
CA VAL A 52 -6.72 -2.19 -21.23
C VAL A 52 -5.56 -3.05 -21.73
N THR A 53 -4.61 -3.36 -20.84
CA THR A 53 -3.49 -4.25 -21.15
C THR A 53 -3.97 -5.65 -21.52
N THR A 54 -4.86 -6.23 -20.71
CA THR A 54 -5.41 -7.57 -20.97
C THR A 54 -6.14 -7.62 -22.32
N VAL A 55 -6.95 -6.61 -22.64
CA VAL A 55 -7.62 -6.51 -23.96
C VAL A 55 -6.59 -6.47 -25.10
N MET A 56 -5.55 -5.64 -24.97
CA MET A 56 -4.47 -5.57 -25.95
C MET A 56 -3.78 -6.93 -26.13
N VAL A 57 -3.46 -7.63 -25.04
CA VAL A 57 -2.83 -8.97 -25.08
C VAL A 57 -3.71 -10.00 -25.76
N VAL A 58 -5.01 -10.03 -25.44
CA VAL A 58 -5.97 -10.94 -26.08
C VAL A 58 -6.05 -10.70 -27.59
N ILE A 59 -6.18 -9.45 -28.01
CA ILE A 59 -6.20 -9.08 -29.43
C ILE A 59 -4.88 -9.49 -30.09
N MET A 60 -3.75 -9.22 -29.44
CA MET A 60 -2.44 -9.58 -29.95
C MET A 60 -2.31 -11.09 -30.17
N ILE A 61 -2.65 -11.91 -29.17
CA ILE A 61 -2.55 -13.37 -29.26
C ILE A 61 -3.49 -13.89 -30.36
N ALA A 62 -4.73 -13.41 -30.43
CA ALA A 62 -5.65 -13.78 -31.50
C ALA A 62 -5.09 -13.45 -32.89
N TRP A 63 -4.46 -12.28 -33.04
CA TRP A 63 -3.86 -11.87 -34.31
C TRP A 63 -2.57 -12.62 -34.64
N CYS A 64 -1.77 -12.99 -33.63
CA CYS A 64 -0.65 -13.89 -33.78
C CYS A 64 -1.12 -15.25 -34.32
N ILE A 65 -2.14 -15.85 -33.69
CA ILE A 65 -2.72 -17.13 -34.11
C ILE A 65 -3.23 -17.03 -35.56
N LEU A 66 -3.97 -15.97 -35.89
CA LEU A 66 -4.45 -15.74 -37.25
C LEU A 66 -3.30 -15.63 -38.27
N THR A 67 -2.23 -14.90 -37.91
CA THR A 67 -1.06 -14.71 -38.78
C THR A 67 -0.32 -16.03 -38.99
N VAL A 68 -0.16 -16.84 -37.94
CA VAL A 68 0.47 -18.16 -38.02
C VAL A 68 -0.37 -19.13 -38.84
N SER A 69 -1.69 -19.15 -38.65
CA SER A 69 -2.60 -20.01 -39.42
C SER A 69 -2.64 -19.66 -40.91
N THR A 70 -2.37 -18.40 -41.27
CA THR A 70 -2.40 -17.93 -42.66
C THR A 70 -1.05 -18.04 -43.38
N ARG A 71 0.07 -17.79 -42.69
CA ARG A 71 1.42 -17.83 -43.28
C ARG A 71 2.17 -19.13 -43.05
N GLY A 72 1.70 -19.98 -42.13
CA GLY A 72 2.45 -21.12 -41.62
C GLY A 72 3.33 -20.75 -40.41
N ALA A 73 3.71 -21.76 -39.63
CA ALA A 73 4.55 -21.61 -38.45
C ALA A 73 5.97 -22.12 -38.73
N HIS A 74 6.98 -21.32 -38.38
CA HIS A 74 8.35 -21.80 -38.22
C HIS A 74 8.68 -21.85 -36.73
N LEU A 75 8.60 -23.05 -36.14
CA LEU A 75 8.95 -23.25 -34.74
C LEU A 75 10.45 -22.99 -34.52
N PRO A 76 10.84 -22.35 -33.41
CA PRO A 76 12.25 -22.28 -33.04
C PRO A 76 12.80 -23.70 -32.89
N PRO A 77 14.06 -23.93 -33.29
CA PRO A 77 14.66 -25.26 -33.21
C PRO A 77 14.80 -25.70 -31.74
N TRP A 78 14.82 -27.02 -31.51
CA TRP A 78 15.06 -27.58 -30.18
C TRP A 78 16.39 -27.07 -29.60
N PRO A 79 16.47 -26.81 -28.28
CA PRO A 79 17.65 -26.26 -27.61
C PRO A 79 18.75 -27.32 -27.43
N THR A 80 19.23 -27.87 -28.54
CA THR A 80 20.39 -28.77 -28.58
C THR A 80 21.66 -27.94 -28.71
N PRO A 81 22.83 -28.44 -28.26
CA PRO A 81 24.09 -27.71 -28.37
C PRO A 81 24.42 -27.22 -29.79
N ALA A 82 23.96 -27.92 -30.83
CA ALA A 82 24.15 -27.55 -32.23
C ALA A 82 23.34 -26.31 -32.66
N HIS A 83 22.23 -26.00 -32.01
CA HIS A 83 21.37 -24.86 -32.32
C HIS A 83 21.60 -23.66 -31.37
N LEU A 84 22.38 -23.85 -30.30
CA LEU A 84 22.70 -22.78 -29.36
C LEU A 84 23.72 -21.83 -29.98
N THR A 85 23.25 -20.64 -30.33
CA THR A 85 24.07 -19.54 -30.84
C THR A 85 24.03 -18.40 -29.84
N PHE A 86 25.21 -17.88 -29.48
CA PHE A 86 25.35 -16.80 -28.52
C PHE A 86 26.10 -15.65 -29.16
N SER A 87 25.63 -14.42 -28.93
CA SER A 87 26.40 -13.23 -29.27
C SER A 87 27.63 -13.12 -28.35
N GLU A 88 28.65 -12.35 -28.79
CA GLU A 88 29.83 -12.13 -27.95
C GLU A 88 29.48 -11.44 -26.62
N SER A 89 28.53 -10.51 -26.66
CA SER A 89 27.97 -9.85 -25.48
C SER A 89 27.22 -10.79 -24.55
N ALA A 90 26.75 -11.95 -25.06
CA ALA A 90 26.04 -12.93 -24.26
C ALA A 90 26.96 -13.91 -23.54
N LEU A 91 28.22 -14.05 -23.97
CA LEU A 91 29.17 -14.98 -23.38
C LEU A 91 30.04 -14.33 -22.29
N GLY A 92 30.23 -13.02 -22.34
CA GLY A 92 31.05 -12.30 -21.37
C GLY A 92 32.45 -12.90 -21.24
N TRP A 93 32.85 -13.28 -20.01
CA TRP A 93 34.15 -13.92 -19.77
C TRP A 93 34.25 -15.34 -20.33
N LEU A 94 33.13 -15.97 -20.71
CA LEU A 94 33.09 -17.29 -21.34
C LEU A 94 33.28 -17.24 -22.85
N ARG A 95 33.51 -16.08 -23.48
CA ARG A 95 33.65 -15.92 -24.94
C ARG A 95 34.70 -16.84 -25.57
N HIS A 96 35.78 -17.11 -24.85
CA HIS A 96 36.88 -17.97 -25.32
C HIS A 96 36.75 -19.43 -24.84
N SER A 97 35.69 -19.75 -24.11
CA SER A 97 35.45 -21.09 -23.59
C SER A 97 34.55 -21.89 -24.53
N ARG A 98 34.84 -23.18 -24.69
CA ARG A 98 33.96 -24.11 -25.41
C ARG A 98 32.83 -24.67 -24.54
N LEU A 99 32.86 -24.43 -23.22
CA LEU A 99 31.91 -24.98 -22.26
C LEU A 99 30.43 -24.71 -22.60
N PRO A 100 30.02 -23.51 -23.05
CA PRO A 100 28.63 -23.23 -23.43
C PRO A 100 28.11 -24.10 -24.59
N TYR A 101 29.02 -24.60 -25.42
CA TYR A 101 28.73 -25.37 -26.63
C TYR A 101 28.94 -26.88 -26.45
N THR A 102 29.74 -27.30 -25.47
CA THR A 102 29.98 -28.73 -25.16
C THR A 102 29.03 -29.27 -24.10
N VAL A 103 28.66 -28.44 -23.12
CA VAL A 103 27.73 -28.81 -22.06
C VAL A 103 26.43 -28.05 -22.28
N GLY A 104 25.45 -28.68 -22.95
CA GLY A 104 24.18 -28.05 -23.29
C GLY A 104 23.44 -27.41 -22.11
N LEU A 105 23.56 -27.99 -20.91
CA LEU A 105 23.02 -27.42 -19.68
C LEU A 105 23.59 -26.03 -19.37
N ILE A 106 24.89 -25.80 -19.58
CA ILE A 106 25.51 -24.48 -19.38
C ILE A 106 24.91 -23.48 -20.38
N GLY A 107 24.81 -23.85 -21.65
CA GLY A 107 24.18 -23.00 -22.67
C GLY A 107 22.71 -22.67 -22.36
N ILE A 108 21.93 -23.64 -21.88
CA ILE A 108 20.54 -23.42 -21.44
C ILE A 108 20.50 -22.45 -20.26
N LEU A 109 21.36 -22.64 -19.26
CA LEU A 109 21.43 -21.76 -18.09
C LEU A 109 21.87 -20.33 -18.46
N ILE A 110 22.71 -20.14 -19.47
CA ILE A 110 23.06 -18.81 -20.01
C ILE A 110 21.80 -18.16 -20.61
N GLY A 111 21.05 -18.89 -21.43
CA GLY A 111 19.79 -18.39 -22.01
C GLY A 111 18.74 -18.06 -20.96
N LEU A 112 18.56 -18.94 -19.96
CA LEU A 112 17.68 -18.72 -18.83
C LEU A 112 18.12 -17.49 -18.02
N GLY A 113 19.40 -17.42 -17.65
CA GLY A 113 19.97 -16.30 -16.89
C GLY A 113 19.74 -14.94 -17.55
N HIS A 114 19.81 -14.88 -18.88
CA HIS A 114 19.57 -13.64 -19.62
C HIS A 114 18.08 -13.29 -19.75
N SER A 115 17.21 -14.29 -19.60
CA SER A 115 15.76 -14.12 -19.67
C SER A 115 15.12 -13.86 -18.30
N VAL A 116 15.86 -13.99 -17.20
CA VAL A 116 15.35 -13.81 -15.82
C VAL A 116 14.68 -12.45 -15.59
N LEU A 117 15.17 -11.39 -16.26
CA LEU A 117 14.56 -10.06 -16.20
C LEU A 117 13.07 -10.06 -16.57
N ALA A 118 12.65 -11.00 -17.43
CA ALA A 118 11.27 -11.11 -17.86
C ALA A 118 10.36 -11.70 -16.76
N MET A 119 10.94 -12.32 -15.72
CA MET A 119 10.22 -12.92 -14.60
C MET A 119 10.30 -12.11 -13.30
N SER A 120 10.93 -10.93 -13.32
CA SER A 120 10.95 -10.04 -12.16
C SER A 120 9.58 -9.37 -11.94
N GLY A 121 9.23 -9.08 -10.69
CA GLY A 121 7.96 -8.45 -10.29
C GLY A 121 7.18 -9.28 -9.28
N GLU A 122 7.41 -10.59 -9.22
CA GLU A 122 6.79 -11.49 -8.24
C GLU A 122 7.21 -11.15 -6.79
N GLU A 123 8.37 -10.52 -6.60
CA GLU A 123 8.77 -9.99 -5.28
C GLU A 123 7.77 -9.00 -4.69
N THR A 124 7.01 -8.30 -5.54
CA THR A 124 5.96 -7.37 -5.12
C THR A 124 4.85 -8.10 -4.38
N LEU A 125 4.55 -9.35 -4.77
CA LEU A 125 3.51 -10.16 -4.13
C LEU A 125 3.84 -10.39 -2.64
N ALA A 126 5.11 -10.63 -2.32
CA ALA A 126 5.58 -10.74 -0.94
C ALA A 126 5.53 -9.40 -0.17
N GLN A 127 5.65 -8.27 -0.86
CA GLN A 127 5.53 -6.94 -0.25
C GLN A 127 4.08 -6.60 0.10
N VAL A 128 3.13 -7.05 -0.70
CA VAL A 128 1.69 -6.79 -0.52
C VAL A 128 0.94 -7.92 0.20
N TYR A 129 1.62 -8.99 0.62
CA TYR A 129 1.01 -10.15 1.26
C TYR A 129 0.10 -9.78 2.46
N ARG A 130 0.45 -8.76 3.24
CA ARG A 130 -0.38 -8.26 4.35
C ARG A 130 -1.65 -7.52 3.90
N GLU A 131 -1.66 -7.00 2.68
CA GLU A 131 -2.83 -6.33 2.08
C GLU A 131 -3.83 -7.33 1.49
N ILE A 132 -3.43 -8.60 1.34
CA ILE A 132 -4.30 -9.68 0.87
C ILE A 132 -5.36 -9.98 1.93
N GLU A 133 -6.61 -10.02 1.49
CA GLU A 133 -7.77 -10.33 2.32
C GLU A 133 -7.71 -11.76 2.89
N HIS A 134 -8.21 -11.94 4.12
CA HIS A 134 -8.27 -13.26 4.74
C HIS A 134 -9.31 -14.16 4.02
N PRO A 135 -9.03 -15.45 3.76
CA PRO A 135 -7.83 -16.22 4.14
C PRO A 135 -6.61 -15.90 3.24
N LYS A 136 -5.47 -15.59 3.86
CA LYS A 136 -4.31 -15.01 3.16
C LYS A 136 -3.62 -15.98 2.21
N LEU A 137 -3.22 -17.15 2.70
CA LEU A 137 -2.47 -18.12 1.89
C LEU A 137 -3.26 -18.58 0.64
N PRO A 138 -4.54 -18.98 0.72
CA PRO A 138 -5.30 -19.36 -0.47
C PRO A 138 -5.45 -18.23 -1.49
N ASN A 139 -5.62 -16.99 -1.01
CA ASN A 139 -5.74 -15.83 -1.89
C ASN A 139 -4.39 -15.44 -2.52
N LEU A 140 -3.29 -15.60 -1.77
CA LEU A 140 -1.93 -15.45 -2.28
C LEU A 140 -1.64 -16.48 -3.38
N GLU A 141 -1.96 -17.75 -3.15
CA GLU A 141 -1.77 -18.83 -4.13
C GLU A 141 -2.58 -18.59 -5.41
N LYS A 142 -3.85 -18.18 -5.28
CA LYS A 142 -4.68 -17.80 -6.44
C LYS A 142 -4.07 -16.65 -7.22
N ALA A 143 -3.66 -15.58 -6.53
CA ALA A 143 -3.05 -14.42 -7.17
C ALA A 143 -1.73 -14.79 -7.88
N GLY A 144 -0.85 -15.53 -7.20
CA GLY A 144 0.39 -16.04 -7.76
C GLY A 144 0.17 -16.93 -8.98
N PHE A 145 -0.82 -17.84 -8.92
CA PHE A 145 -1.17 -18.69 -10.05
C PHE A 145 -1.70 -17.90 -11.26
N ILE A 146 -2.56 -16.90 -11.04
CA ILE A 146 -3.06 -16.03 -12.11
C ILE A 146 -1.91 -15.26 -12.75
N ILE A 147 -1.01 -14.68 -11.94
CA ILE A 147 0.18 -13.97 -12.43
C ILE A 147 1.09 -14.91 -13.22
N PHE A 148 1.30 -16.13 -12.73
CA PHE A 148 2.08 -17.15 -13.42
C PHE A 148 1.50 -17.49 -14.79
N VAL A 149 0.20 -17.80 -14.87
CA VAL A 149 -0.49 -18.09 -16.15
C VAL A 149 -0.41 -16.89 -17.07
N TYR A 150 -0.67 -15.69 -16.57
CA TYR A 150 -0.61 -14.46 -17.36
C TYR A 150 0.80 -14.23 -17.91
N SER A 151 1.83 -14.33 -17.08
CA SER A 151 3.24 -14.14 -17.48
C SER A 151 3.69 -15.23 -18.46
N LEU A 152 3.29 -16.49 -18.25
CA LEU A 152 3.59 -17.57 -19.18
C LEU A 152 2.96 -17.32 -20.55
N VAL A 153 1.66 -17.02 -20.60
CA VAL A 153 0.93 -16.80 -21.85
C VAL A 153 1.41 -15.53 -22.56
N PHE A 154 1.58 -14.44 -21.82
CA PHE A 154 1.98 -13.16 -22.38
C PHE A 154 3.47 -13.15 -22.72
N THR A 155 4.36 -13.33 -21.75
CA THR A 155 5.80 -13.15 -21.94
C THR A 155 6.40 -14.26 -22.81
N ALA A 156 6.17 -15.53 -22.46
CA ALA A 156 6.74 -16.64 -23.22
C ALA A 156 6.01 -16.84 -24.55
N GLY A 157 4.66 -16.76 -24.54
CA GLY A 157 3.86 -16.90 -25.76
C GLY A 157 4.17 -15.84 -26.81
N VAL A 158 4.26 -14.55 -26.42
CA VAL A 158 4.61 -13.47 -27.36
C VAL A 158 6.03 -13.60 -27.89
N SER A 159 6.98 -14.02 -27.05
CA SER A 159 8.36 -14.27 -27.49
C SER A 159 8.43 -15.39 -28.53
N LEU A 160 7.65 -16.46 -28.34
CA LEU A 160 7.54 -17.57 -29.28
C LEU A 160 6.87 -17.15 -30.59
N PHE A 161 5.78 -16.37 -30.53
CA PHE A 161 5.15 -15.81 -31.73
C PHE A 161 6.08 -14.85 -32.48
N ALA A 162 6.88 -14.05 -31.78
CA ALA A 162 7.86 -13.18 -32.41
C ALA A 162 8.92 -13.97 -33.18
N ALA A 163 9.36 -15.11 -32.62
CA ALA A 163 10.26 -16.03 -33.29
C ALA A 163 9.61 -16.71 -34.52
N MET A 164 8.30 -16.96 -34.50
CA MET A 164 7.58 -17.57 -35.63
C MET A 164 7.23 -16.59 -36.75
N ILE A 165 6.85 -15.36 -36.40
CA ILE A 165 6.22 -14.41 -37.33
C ILE A 165 7.23 -13.42 -37.92
N ILE A 166 8.19 -12.94 -37.12
CA ILE A 166 9.13 -11.92 -37.56
C ILE A 166 10.31 -12.60 -38.27
N PRO A 167 10.60 -12.28 -39.54
CA PRO A 167 11.74 -12.86 -40.27
C PRO A 167 13.09 -12.59 -39.57
N ASP A 168 13.99 -13.59 -39.55
CA ASP A 168 15.29 -13.50 -38.87
C ASP A 168 16.15 -12.33 -39.35
N ALA A 169 16.04 -11.94 -40.62
CA ALA A 169 16.77 -10.80 -41.19
C ALA A 169 16.38 -9.45 -40.58
N VAL A 170 15.16 -9.31 -40.06
CA VAL A 170 14.62 -8.04 -39.53
C VAL A 170 14.41 -8.11 -38.02
N ARG A 171 14.26 -9.30 -37.43
CA ARG A 171 14.03 -9.50 -35.99
C ARG A 171 15.03 -8.78 -35.08
N PRO A 172 16.35 -8.71 -35.39
CA PRO A 172 17.30 -7.97 -34.55
C PRO A 172 16.97 -6.49 -34.37
N GLN A 173 16.27 -5.88 -35.33
CA GLN A 173 15.82 -4.48 -35.23
C GLN A 173 14.74 -4.27 -34.17
N TYR A 174 14.07 -5.36 -33.75
CA TYR A 174 12.96 -5.34 -32.81
C TYR A 174 13.30 -5.91 -31.42
N PHE A 175 14.57 -6.25 -31.13
CA PHE A 175 14.93 -6.81 -29.82
C PHE A 175 14.59 -5.89 -28.64
N GLY A 176 14.62 -4.57 -28.83
CA GLY A 176 14.21 -3.60 -27.81
C GLY A 176 12.70 -3.36 -27.71
N ASN A 177 11.90 -3.83 -28.67
CA ASN A 177 10.46 -3.54 -28.76
C ASN A 177 9.70 -4.65 -29.50
N LEU A 178 9.90 -5.90 -29.10
CA LEU A 178 9.44 -7.10 -29.81
C LEU A 178 7.92 -7.12 -30.10
N ILE A 179 7.12 -6.61 -29.16
CA ILE A 179 5.66 -6.48 -29.27
C ILE A 179 5.27 -5.53 -30.41
N SER A 180 6.01 -4.43 -30.57
CA SER A 180 5.85 -3.50 -31.69
C SER A 180 6.24 -4.15 -33.02
N GLY A 181 7.30 -4.98 -33.01
CA GLY A 181 7.72 -5.75 -34.17
C GLY A 181 6.64 -6.74 -34.63
N LEU A 182 5.98 -7.42 -33.69
CA LEU A 182 4.85 -8.30 -33.98
C LEU A 182 3.69 -7.54 -34.64
N ALA A 183 3.27 -6.41 -34.05
CA ALA A 183 2.19 -5.59 -34.58
C ALA A 183 2.39 -5.22 -36.06
N MET A 184 3.63 -4.89 -36.44
CA MET A 184 3.97 -4.53 -37.83
C MET A 184 4.03 -5.72 -38.80
N ASN A 185 4.28 -6.92 -38.29
CA ASN A 185 4.43 -8.13 -39.09
C ASN A 185 3.15 -8.98 -39.18
N PHE A 186 2.03 -8.57 -38.56
CA PHE A 186 0.76 -9.28 -38.69
C PHE A 186 0.21 -9.34 -40.12
N VAL A 187 -0.69 -10.29 -40.34
CA VAL A 187 -1.49 -10.34 -41.58
C VAL A 187 -2.57 -9.26 -41.54
N GLY A 188 -2.75 -8.49 -42.62
CA GLY A 188 -3.80 -7.47 -42.73
C GLY A 188 -3.32 -6.11 -43.26
N PRO A 189 -4.27 -5.16 -43.44
CA PRO A 189 -3.97 -3.85 -43.98
C PRO A 189 -3.03 -3.07 -43.07
N TYR A 190 -2.15 -2.27 -43.68
CA TYR A 190 -1.10 -1.52 -42.96
C TYR A 190 -1.68 -0.57 -41.90
N ASN A 191 -2.79 0.10 -42.18
CA ASN A 191 -3.42 1.05 -41.26
C ASN A 191 -3.87 0.41 -39.94
N LEU A 192 -4.41 -0.82 -39.98
CA LEU A 192 -4.82 -1.53 -38.76
C LEU A 192 -3.59 -1.97 -37.94
N ARG A 193 -2.52 -2.41 -38.61
CA ARG A 193 -1.25 -2.73 -37.93
C ARG A 193 -0.65 -1.51 -37.25
N LEU A 194 -0.69 -0.35 -37.91
CA LEU A 194 -0.20 0.92 -37.37
C LEU A 194 -1.02 1.39 -36.18
N ALA A 195 -2.36 1.32 -36.28
CA ALA A 195 -3.25 1.63 -35.16
C ALA A 195 -2.99 0.70 -33.96
N PHE A 196 -2.79 -0.59 -34.21
CA PHE A 196 -2.48 -1.55 -33.15
C PHE A 196 -1.10 -1.31 -32.52
N GLN A 197 -0.08 -1.00 -33.32
CA GLN A 197 1.23 -0.59 -32.81
C GLN A 197 1.13 0.66 -31.92
N ALA A 198 0.34 1.66 -32.32
CA ALA A 198 0.11 2.85 -31.51
C ALA A 198 -0.56 2.51 -30.17
N LEU A 199 -1.56 1.62 -30.17
CA LEU A 199 -2.17 1.09 -28.95
C LEU A 199 -1.13 0.41 -28.05
N VAL A 200 -0.28 -0.46 -28.61
CA VAL A 200 0.80 -1.13 -27.88
C VAL A 200 1.74 -0.13 -27.21
N VAL A 201 2.13 0.93 -27.91
CA VAL A 201 3.01 1.97 -27.36
C VAL A 201 2.32 2.72 -26.21
N ILE A 202 1.05 3.11 -26.36
CA ILE A 202 0.29 3.81 -25.31
C ILE A 202 0.16 2.94 -24.06
N VAL A 203 -0.23 1.67 -24.24
CA VAL A 203 -0.36 0.72 -23.13
C VAL A 203 0.99 0.49 -22.45
N GLY A 204 2.06 0.32 -23.23
CA GLY A 204 3.42 0.18 -22.69
C GLY A 204 3.85 1.37 -21.83
N VAL A 205 3.57 2.60 -22.28
CA VAL A 205 3.84 3.81 -21.49
C VAL A 205 3.03 3.82 -20.18
N LEU A 206 1.74 3.51 -20.23
CA LEU A 206 0.89 3.47 -19.03
C LEU A 206 1.34 2.39 -18.03
N MET A 207 1.68 1.20 -18.52
CA MET A 207 2.18 0.10 -17.69
C MET A 207 3.51 0.45 -17.01
N LEU A 208 4.48 0.96 -17.77
CA LEU A 208 5.79 1.31 -17.23
C LEU A 208 5.71 2.50 -16.27
N ALA A 209 4.86 3.49 -16.54
CA ALA A 209 4.59 4.57 -15.60
C ALA A 209 3.98 4.04 -14.30
N GLY A 210 2.99 3.13 -14.39
CA GLY A 210 2.42 2.45 -13.22
C GLY A 210 3.47 1.65 -12.43
N ALA A 211 4.41 0.99 -13.12
CA ALA A 211 5.49 0.25 -12.48
C ALA A 211 6.43 1.15 -11.65
N VAL A 212 6.68 2.40 -12.08
CA VAL A 212 7.44 3.38 -11.28
C VAL A 212 6.76 3.64 -9.93
N ASN A 213 5.43 3.81 -9.92
CA ASN A 213 4.67 4.00 -8.68
C ASN A 213 4.79 2.77 -7.77
N THR A 214 4.60 1.56 -8.31
CA THR A 214 4.74 0.30 -7.57
C THR A 214 6.15 0.17 -6.98
N ALA A 215 7.19 0.52 -7.73
CA ALA A 215 8.57 0.48 -7.26
C ALA A 215 8.84 1.47 -6.12
N ILE A 216 8.26 2.68 -6.15
CA ILE A 216 8.36 3.66 -5.06
C ILE A 216 7.68 3.12 -3.79
N VAL A 217 6.46 2.58 -3.90
CA VAL A 217 5.71 2.03 -2.77
C VAL A 217 6.43 0.81 -2.18
N GLY A 218 6.87 -0.13 -3.02
CA GLY A 218 7.59 -1.33 -2.60
C GLY A 218 8.92 -1.01 -1.92
N SER A 219 9.72 -0.11 -2.50
CA SER A 219 11.00 0.33 -1.93
C SER A 219 10.80 1.05 -0.60
N ASN A 220 9.76 1.88 -0.48
CA ASN A 220 9.39 2.51 0.79
C ASN A 220 9.06 1.45 1.85
N GLY A 221 8.32 0.38 1.50
CA GLY A 221 8.04 -0.73 2.42
C GLY A 221 9.30 -1.40 2.95
N VAL A 222 10.24 -1.75 2.07
CA VAL A 222 11.51 -2.38 2.47
C VAL A 222 12.36 -1.44 3.34
N LEU A 223 12.48 -0.17 2.95
CA LEU A 223 13.35 0.78 3.65
C LEU A 223 12.78 1.23 5.00
N ASN A 224 11.45 1.22 5.17
CA ASN A 224 10.83 1.38 6.49
C ASN A 224 11.24 0.23 7.42
N ARG A 225 11.22 -1.04 6.96
CA ARG A 225 11.66 -2.19 7.79
C ARG A 225 13.13 -2.08 8.19
N VAL A 226 14.01 -1.75 7.24
CA VAL A 226 15.43 -1.51 7.53
C VAL A 226 15.62 -0.39 8.58
N SER A 227 14.73 0.62 8.58
CA SER A 227 14.73 1.66 9.61
C SER A 227 14.09 1.25 10.93
N GLU A 228 13.14 0.31 10.93
CA GLU A 228 12.56 -0.30 12.13
C GLU A 228 13.63 -1.16 12.84
N ASP A 229 14.42 -1.92 12.08
CA ASP A 229 15.53 -2.75 12.55
C ASP A 229 16.75 -1.94 13.06
N GLY A 230 16.69 -0.60 13.04
CA GLY A 230 17.73 0.28 13.60
C GLY A 230 18.96 0.50 12.71
N ILE A 231 18.97 -0.03 11.48
CA ILE A 231 20.07 0.15 10.52
C ILE A 231 20.11 1.60 10.00
N LEU A 232 18.94 2.21 9.76
CA LEU A 232 18.83 3.62 9.36
C LEU A 232 18.49 4.53 10.56
N PRO A 233 18.95 5.80 10.57
CA PRO A 233 18.63 6.73 11.64
C PRO A 233 17.13 6.92 11.83
N GLN A 234 16.68 6.97 13.08
CA GLN A 234 15.25 7.12 13.44
C GLN A 234 14.60 8.37 12.83
N TRP A 235 15.39 9.39 12.49
CA TRP A 235 14.95 10.58 11.77
C TRP A 235 14.20 10.25 10.47
N PHE A 236 14.54 9.15 9.77
CA PHE A 236 13.82 8.72 8.57
C PHE A 236 12.36 8.32 8.83
N ARG A 237 12.02 7.94 10.07
CA ARG A 237 10.69 7.47 10.48
C ARG A 237 9.72 8.62 10.81
N GLN A 238 10.19 9.87 10.90
CA GLN A 238 9.30 10.97 11.27
C GLN A 238 8.25 11.23 10.19
N PRO A 239 6.96 11.21 10.54
CA PRO A 239 5.87 11.38 9.59
C PRO A 239 5.79 12.83 9.07
N HIS A 240 5.28 12.99 7.86
CA HIS A 240 5.08 14.31 7.25
C HIS A 240 4.10 15.15 8.08
N ARG A 241 4.48 16.40 8.41
CA ARG A 241 3.72 17.28 9.32
C ARG A 241 2.25 17.46 8.94
N ARG A 242 1.94 17.49 7.64
CA ARG A 242 0.58 17.68 7.11
C ARG A 242 -0.14 16.37 6.73
N PHE A 243 0.58 15.38 6.20
CA PHE A 243 0.00 14.22 5.52
C PHE A 243 0.16 12.92 6.31
N GLY A 244 1.10 12.86 7.24
CA GLY A 244 1.41 11.67 8.03
C GLY A 244 2.20 10.60 7.27
N THR A 245 2.70 10.87 6.06
CA THR A 245 3.44 9.92 5.21
C THR A 245 4.93 9.82 5.60
N SER A 246 5.60 8.71 5.31
CA SER A 246 7.05 8.50 5.52
C SER A 246 7.88 9.27 4.47
N HIS A 247 7.63 10.57 4.33
CA HIS A 247 8.15 11.41 3.25
C HIS A 247 9.68 11.42 3.13
N ARG A 248 10.42 11.21 4.21
CA ARG A 248 11.89 11.19 4.20
C ARG A 248 12.44 9.94 3.51
N ILE A 249 11.82 8.80 3.78
CA ILE A 249 12.13 7.54 3.09
C ILE A 249 11.72 7.64 1.62
N LEU A 250 10.54 8.20 1.33
CA LEU A 250 10.11 8.46 -0.05
C LEU A 250 11.10 9.38 -0.79
N ASN A 251 11.56 10.46 -0.17
CA ASN A 251 12.55 11.36 -0.73
C ASN A 251 13.86 10.63 -1.02
N LEU A 252 14.34 9.80 -0.09
CA LEU A 252 15.55 9.01 -0.28
C LEU A 252 15.42 8.05 -1.47
N VAL A 253 14.33 7.28 -1.53
CA VAL A 253 14.04 6.36 -2.65
C VAL A 253 14.03 7.11 -3.98
N VAL A 254 13.30 8.23 -4.05
CA VAL A 254 13.19 9.02 -5.29
C VAL A 254 14.51 9.66 -5.68
N VAL A 255 15.28 10.20 -4.73
CA VAL A 255 16.61 10.74 -5.00
C VAL A 255 17.53 9.66 -5.55
N LEU A 256 17.52 8.45 -4.97
CA LEU A 256 18.30 7.32 -5.48
C LEU A 256 17.85 6.89 -6.88
N GLN A 257 16.54 6.90 -7.17
CA GLN A 257 16.01 6.63 -8.52
C GLN A 257 16.46 7.70 -9.52
N LEU A 258 16.32 8.98 -9.20
CA LEU A 258 16.74 10.10 -10.04
C LEU A 258 18.25 10.06 -10.31
N LEU A 259 19.05 9.80 -9.27
CA LEU A 259 20.49 9.64 -9.39
C LEU A 259 20.84 8.47 -10.32
N THR A 260 20.12 7.36 -10.21
CA THR A 260 20.31 6.19 -11.10
C THR A 260 19.96 6.52 -12.56
N ILE A 261 18.87 7.25 -12.80
CA ILE A 261 18.47 7.71 -14.15
C ILE A 261 19.54 8.65 -14.74
N ILE A 262 20.06 9.57 -13.94
CA ILE A 262 21.09 10.54 -14.38
C ILE A 262 22.42 9.83 -14.66
N LEU A 263 22.89 8.97 -13.75
CA LEU A 263 24.17 8.26 -13.89
C LEU A 263 24.15 7.27 -15.05
N SER A 264 23.01 6.60 -15.29
CA SER A 264 22.84 5.73 -16.46
C SER A 264 22.68 6.49 -17.77
N ARG A 265 22.43 7.81 -17.73
CA ARG A 265 22.10 8.66 -18.88
C ARG A 265 20.93 8.13 -19.72
N GLY A 266 20.03 7.35 -19.11
CA GLY A 266 18.92 6.69 -19.80
C GLY A 266 19.28 5.38 -20.51
N ASN A 267 20.48 4.83 -20.30
CA ASN A 267 20.87 3.54 -20.86
C ASN A 267 20.13 2.39 -20.17
N ILE A 268 19.09 1.89 -20.83
CA ILE A 268 18.21 0.83 -20.33
C ILE A 268 18.96 -0.50 -20.16
N PHE A 269 19.99 -0.77 -20.97
CA PHE A 269 20.74 -2.03 -20.89
C PHE A 269 21.56 -2.12 -19.59
N VAL A 270 22.30 -1.06 -19.25
CA VAL A 270 23.08 -1.00 -18.01
C VAL A 270 22.14 -1.07 -16.80
N LEU A 271 21.02 -0.35 -16.85
CA LEU A 271 20.05 -0.33 -15.76
C LEU A 271 19.37 -1.69 -15.56
N GLY A 272 18.95 -2.33 -16.66
CA GLY A 272 18.34 -3.66 -16.65
C GLY A 272 19.31 -4.71 -16.11
N GLU A 273 20.58 -4.66 -16.52
CA GLU A 273 21.60 -5.59 -16.04
C GLU A 273 21.90 -5.42 -14.54
N ALA A 274 22.00 -4.20 -14.04
CA ALA A 274 22.17 -3.94 -12.60
C ALA A 274 20.94 -4.38 -11.79
N TYR A 275 19.73 -4.15 -12.29
CA TYR A 275 18.49 -4.60 -11.67
C TYR A 275 18.40 -6.13 -11.62
N ALA A 276 18.72 -6.81 -12.73
CA ALA A 276 18.75 -8.27 -12.80
C ALA A 276 19.66 -8.86 -11.72
N PHE A 277 20.88 -8.30 -11.59
CA PHE A 277 21.84 -8.70 -10.57
C PHE A 277 21.24 -8.64 -9.17
N GLY A 278 20.67 -7.49 -8.79
CA GLY A 278 20.07 -7.30 -7.46
C GLY A 278 18.93 -8.28 -7.17
N VAL A 279 18.01 -8.47 -8.13
CA VAL A 279 16.85 -9.36 -7.98
C VAL A 279 17.28 -10.82 -7.83
N MET A 280 18.17 -11.30 -8.71
CA MET A 280 18.63 -12.69 -8.68
C MET A 280 19.34 -13.04 -7.38
N TRP A 281 20.28 -12.20 -6.95
CA TRP A 281 21.00 -12.42 -5.69
C TRP A 281 20.06 -12.31 -4.49
N SER A 282 19.07 -11.41 -4.52
CA SER A 282 18.02 -11.37 -3.49
C SER A 282 17.25 -12.68 -3.40
N PHE A 283 16.79 -13.25 -4.52
CA PHE A 283 16.08 -14.52 -4.53
C PHE A 283 16.96 -15.71 -4.12
N ALA A 284 18.21 -15.77 -4.58
CA ALA A 284 19.15 -16.82 -4.18
C ALA A 284 19.40 -16.78 -2.66
N MET A 285 19.65 -15.60 -2.10
CA MET A 285 19.84 -15.43 -0.66
C MET A 285 18.57 -15.73 0.15
N LYS A 286 17.39 -15.35 -0.35
CA LYS A 286 16.10 -15.73 0.26
C LYS A 286 15.90 -17.25 0.25
N GLY A 287 16.17 -17.91 -0.87
CA GLY A 287 16.11 -19.37 -1.00
C GLY A 287 17.03 -20.05 0.02
N LEU A 288 18.28 -19.59 0.13
CA LEU A 288 19.23 -20.06 1.13
C LEU A 288 18.74 -19.81 2.56
N ALA A 289 18.24 -18.61 2.86
CA ALA A 289 17.75 -18.27 4.19
C ALA A 289 16.57 -19.17 4.60
N VAL A 290 15.59 -19.38 3.72
CA VAL A 290 14.45 -20.27 3.99
C VAL A 290 14.91 -21.72 4.14
N LEU A 291 15.87 -22.17 3.34
CA LEU A 291 16.46 -23.50 3.46
C LEU A 291 17.19 -23.68 4.80
N VAL A 292 17.99 -22.71 5.22
CA VAL A 292 18.68 -22.72 6.53
C VAL A 292 17.68 -22.67 7.68
N LEU A 293 16.66 -21.81 7.59
CA LEU A 293 15.60 -21.71 8.59
C LEU A 293 14.79 -22.99 8.71
N ARG A 294 14.70 -23.80 7.65
CA ARG A 294 14.05 -25.11 7.72
C ARG A 294 14.71 -26.04 8.74
N TYR A 295 16.03 -25.92 8.92
CA TYR A 295 16.79 -26.71 9.89
C TYR A 295 16.94 -25.99 11.24
N LYS A 296 17.08 -24.66 11.26
CA LYS A 296 17.27 -23.88 12.50
C LYS A 296 16.00 -23.65 13.31
N GLN A 297 14.84 -23.54 12.65
CA GLN A 297 13.55 -23.28 13.28
C GLN A 297 12.50 -24.29 12.78
N PRO A 298 12.63 -25.57 13.20
CA PRO A 298 11.66 -26.59 12.86
C PRO A 298 10.31 -26.28 13.51
N GLY A 299 9.24 -26.28 12.73
CA GLY A 299 7.90 -25.93 13.21
C GLY A 299 6.81 -26.19 12.16
N LYS A 300 5.54 -26.07 12.57
CA LYS A 300 4.41 -26.12 11.64
C LYS A 300 4.48 -24.90 10.70
N ARG A 301 4.26 -25.13 9.41
CA ARG A 301 4.25 -24.09 8.36
C ARG A 301 2.96 -24.27 7.57
N GLU A 302 2.31 -23.17 7.24
CA GLU A 302 1.07 -23.16 6.46
C GLU A 302 1.30 -23.67 5.03
N PHE A 303 2.44 -23.29 4.43
CA PHE A 303 2.87 -23.76 3.12
C PHE A 303 4.22 -24.48 3.18
N ARG A 304 4.38 -25.52 2.37
CA ARG A 304 5.65 -26.24 2.16
C ARG A 304 5.82 -26.48 0.67
N VAL A 305 7.02 -26.19 0.16
CA VAL A 305 7.39 -26.55 -1.22
C VAL A 305 7.23 -28.06 -1.40
N PRO A 306 6.62 -28.55 -2.49
CA PRO A 306 6.49 -29.98 -2.75
C PRO A 306 7.85 -30.72 -2.73
N LEU A 307 7.82 -32.05 -2.61
CA LEU A 307 9.02 -32.92 -2.54
C LEU A 307 9.83 -32.77 -1.23
N ASN A 308 9.18 -32.97 -0.08
CA ASN A 308 9.86 -33.11 1.21
C ASN A 308 9.99 -34.59 1.58
N LEU A 309 11.22 -35.12 1.59
CA LEU A 309 11.49 -36.50 2.01
C LEU A 309 11.60 -36.54 3.52
N GLN A 310 10.89 -37.46 4.17
CA GLN A 310 10.97 -37.67 5.62
C GLN A 310 11.85 -38.88 5.91
N PHE A 311 12.97 -38.66 6.60
CA PHE A 311 13.84 -39.71 7.13
C PHE A 311 13.79 -39.66 8.66
N GLY A 312 12.89 -40.45 9.25
CA GLY A 312 12.62 -40.42 10.70
C GLY A 312 12.10 -39.04 11.13
N ASN A 313 12.79 -38.39 12.07
CA ASN A 313 12.45 -37.05 12.53
C ASN A 313 13.08 -35.92 11.69
N LEU A 314 13.88 -36.24 10.68
CA LEU A 314 14.53 -35.26 9.82
C LEU A 314 13.75 -35.10 8.50
N GLU A 315 13.23 -33.90 8.27
CA GLU A 315 12.61 -33.53 7.00
C GLU A 315 13.67 -32.92 6.06
N ILE A 316 13.89 -33.55 4.92
CA ILE A 316 14.80 -33.07 3.87
C ILE A 316 13.97 -32.38 2.78
N PRO A 317 14.01 -31.04 2.67
CA PRO A 317 13.19 -30.28 1.73
C PRO A 317 13.83 -30.26 0.33
N VAL A 318 13.80 -31.40 -0.36
CA VAL A 318 14.47 -31.59 -1.67
C VAL A 318 13.98 -30.57 -2.70
N GLY A 319 12.68 -30.30 -2.76
CA GLY A 319 12.14 -29.29 -3.68
C GLY A 319 12.69 -27.89 -3.44
N LEU A 320 12.75 -27.45 -2.18
CA LEU A 320 13.33 -26.15 -1.80
C LEU A 320 14.83 -26.09 -2.10
N ALA A 321 15.55 -27.19 -1.83
CA ALA A 321 16.97 -27.30 -2.13
C ALA A 321 17.23 -27.18 -3.65
N LEU A 322 16.43 -27.86 -4.48
CA LEU A 322 16.54 -27.80 -5.93
C LEU A 322 16.30 -26.39 -6.48
N ILE A 323 15.28 -25.69 -5.98
CA ILE A 323 15.00 -24.29 -6.34
C ILE A 323 16.20 -23.41 -5.96
N THR A 324 16.70 -23.56 -4.74
CA THR A 324 17.85 -22.79 -4.24
C THR A 324 19.09 -23.01 -5.10
N VAL A 325 19.45 -24.28 -5.38
CA VAL A 325 20.59 -24.62 -6.24
C VAL A 325 20.43 -24.05 -7.65
N THR A 326 19.22 -24.11 -8.22
CA THR A 326 18.95 -23.55 -9.55
C THR A 326 19.14 -22.04 -9.57
N LEU A 327 18.64 -21.31 -8.56
CA LEU A 327 18.82 -19.87 -8.44
C LEU A 327 20.30 -19.48 -8.30
N PHE A 328 21.07 -20.23 -7.49
CA PHE A 328 22.52 -20.01 -7.38
C PHE A 328 23.24 -20.32 -8.68
N ALA A 329 22.88 -21.39 -9.39
CA ALA A 329 23.47 -21.72 -10.69
C ALA A 329 23.25 -20.59 -11.71
N LEU A 330 22.04 -20.01 -11.75
CA LEU A 330 21.74 -18.85 -12.60
C LEU A 330 22.53 -17.61 -12.18
N CYS A 331 22.64 -17.32 -10.87
CA CYS A 331 23.45 -16.21 -10.37
C CYS A 331 24.92 -16.35 -10.74
N ILE A 332 25.49 -17.54 -10.56
CA ILE A 332 26.89 -17.85 -10.88
C ILE A 332 27.14 -17.71 -12.37
N ILE A 333 26.28 -18.26 -13.22
CA ILE A 333 26.45 -18.15 -14.67
C ILE A 333 26.36 -16.69 -15.13
N ASN A 334 25.37 -15.94 -14.62
CA ASN A 334 25.26 -14.52 -14.93
C ASN A 334 26.46 -13.72 -14.43
N LEU A 335 27.09 -14.13 -13.32
CA LEU A 335 28.35 -13.52 -12.88
C LEU A 335 29.41 -13.61 -13.99
N PHE A 336 29.50 -14.74 -14.69
CA PHE A 336 30.48 -14.96 -15.74
C PHE A 336 30.10 -14.39 -17.12
N THR A 337 28.81 -14.38 -17.45
CA THR A 337 28.34 -13.94 -18.78
C THR A 337 28.02 -12.46 -18.87
N LYS A 338 27.59 -11.83 -17.78
CA LYS A 338 27.16 -10.42 -17.76
C LYS A 338 28.21 -9.54 -17.08
N GLN A 339 29.31 -9.26 -17.77
CA GLN A 339 30.46 -8.53 -17.23
C GLN A 339 30.08 -7.17 -16.63
N VAL A 340 29.23 -6.40 -17.32
CA VAL A 340 28.76 -5.09 -16.86
C VAL A 340 27.92 -5.26 -15.59
N ALA A 341 26.92 -6.15 -15.62
CA ALA A 341 26.11 -6.48 -14.45
C ALA A 341 26.95 -6.89 -13.24
N THR A 342 27.97 -7.71 -13.44
CA THR A 342 28.87 -8.17 -12.37
C THR A 342 29.67 -7.02 -11.79
N LEU A 343 30.31 -6.22 -12.63
CA LEU A 343 31.15 -5.12 -12.15
C LEU A 343 30.30 -4.06 -11.44
N SER A 344 29.19 -3.64 -12.04
CA SER A 344 28.29 -2.65 -11.44
C SER A 344 27.57 -3.20 -10.20
N GLY A 345 27.13 -4.45 -10.26
CA GLY A 345 26.39 -5.12 -9.19
C GLY A 345 27.25 -5.35 -7.95
N VAL A 346 28.44 -5.93 -8.12
CA VAL A 346 29.40 -6.11 -7.01
C VAL A 346 29.82 -4.76 -6.44
N GLY A 347 30.14 -3.78 -7.29
CA GLY A 347 30.48 -2.43 -6.84
C GLY A 347 29.36 -1.79 -6.01
N PHE A 348 28.12 -1.87 -6.49
CA PHE A 348 26.95 -1.37 -5.77
C PHE A 348 26.74 -2.09 -4.43
N THR A 349 26.84 -3.42 -4.41
CA THR A 349 26.72 -4.22 -3.18
C THR A 349 27.77 -3.84 -2.15
N VAL A 350 29.05 -3.72 -2.54
CA VAL A 350 30.13 -3.32 -1.61
C VAL A 350 29.88 -1.92 -1.06
N VAL A 351 29.52 -0.96 -1.91
CA VAL A 351 29.25 0.42 -1.48
C VAL A 351 28.09 0.47 -0.49
N PHE A 352 26.94 -0.15 -0.80
CA PHE A 352 25.79 -0.13 0.09
C PHE A 352 26.00 -0.94 1.36
N PHE A 353 26.71 -2.07 1.28
CA PHE A 353 27.09 -2.85 2.47
C PHE A 353 27.94 -2.01 3.43
N VAL A 354 28.95 -1.31 2.92
CA VAL A 354 29.79 -0.41 3.74
C VAL A 354 28.96 0.74 4.31
N ILE A 355 28.09 1.36 3.51
CA ILE A 355 27.20 2.43 4.00
C ILE A 355 26.30 1.94 5.13
N PHE A 356 25.64 0.79 4.95
CA PHE A 356 24.74 0.24 5.97
C PHE A 356 25.49 -0.18 7.23
N GLU A 357 26.63 -0.86 7.12
CA GLU A 357 27.47 -1.25 8.25
C GLU A 357 27.95 -0.01 9.05
N ILE A 358 28.38 1.06 8.37
CA ILE A 358 28.76 2.32 9.02
C ILE A 358 27.53 2.95 9.69
N THR A 359 26.39 2.99 9.00
CA THR A 359 25.17 3.64 9.51
C THR A 359 24.62 2.91 10.73
N GLU A 360 24.63 1.58 10.72
CA GLU A 360 24.24 0.73 11.85
C GLU A 360 25.17 0.99 13.05
N ARG A 361 26.50 0.97 12.85
CA ARG A 361 27.47 1.26 13.92
C ARG A 361 27.30 2.67 14.50
N VAL A 362 27.00 3.67 13.67
CA VAL A 362 26.79 5.06 14.11
C VAL A 362 25.45 5.21 14.84
N THR A 363 24.40 4.56 14.35
CA THR A 363 23.06 4.60 14.94
C THR A 363 23.03 3.87 16.28
N GLY A 364 23.68 2.71 16.39
CA GLY A 364 23.85 1.98 17.64
C GLY A 364 24.61 2.78 18.71
N LYS A 365 25.64 3.55 18.32
CA LYS A 365 26.37 4.44 19.24
C LYS A 365 25.57 5.68 19.67
N ARG A 366 24.73 6.24 18.78
CA ARG A 366 23.87 7.40 19.10
C ARG A 366 22.58 7.02 19.83
N GLY A 367 22.16 5.76 19.78
CA GLY A 367 21.03 5.25 20.58
C GLY A 367 21.23 5.43 22.09
N GLY A 368 22.48 5.50 22.56
CA GLY A 368 22.81 5.84 23.96
C GLY A 368 22.68 7.33 24.31
N ALA A 369 22.52 8.24 23.34
CA ALA A 369 22.42 9.68 23.57
C ALA A 369 20.97 10.20 23.65
N HIS A 370 19.96 9.36 23.43
CA HIS A 370 18.55 9.65 23.73
C HIS A 370 18.21 9.37 25.21
N ALA A 371 19.09 9.81 26.11
CA ALA A 371 19.00 9.60 27.56
C ALA A 371 17.99 10.54 28.27
N GLU A 372 17.02 11.13 27.56
CA GLU A 372 16.00 12.05 28.14
C GLU A 372 14.56 11.74 27.72
N LEU A 373 14.27 10.53 27.19
CA LEU A 373 12.89 10.07 27.05
C LEU A 373 12.55 9.16 28.23
N ASP A 374 11.35 9.33 28.78
CA ASP A 374 10.90 8.50 29.90
C ASP A 374 10.89 7.04 29.49
N GLN A 375 11.42 6.18 30.35
CA GLN A 375 11.29 4.74 30.17
C GLN A 375 9.92 4.30 30.67
N PHE A 376 9.09 3.79 29.76
CA PHE A 376 7.78 3.24 30.09
C PHE A 376 7.90 1.73 30.29
N ASN A 377 7.37 1.22 31.40
CA ASN A 377 7.17 -0.21 31.56
C ASN A 377 5.88 -0.60 30.83
N LEU A 378 5.97 -1.51 29.87
CA LEU A 378 4.85 -1.90 29.02
C LEU A 378 4.22 -3.17 29.57
N GLU A 379 2.98 -3.07 30.02
CA GLU A 379 2.17 -4.23 30.37
C GLU A 379 1.29 -4.59 29.17
N GLN A 380 1.61 -5.71 28.52
CA GLN A 380 0.81 -6.22 27.41
C GLN A 380 -0.37 -7.01 27.96
N GLN A 381 -1.58 -6.59 27.60
CA GLN A 381 -2.81 -7.31 27.90
C GLN A 381 -3.58 -7.62 26.61
N SER A 382 -4.25 -8.77 26.59
CA SER A 382 -5.05 -9.22 25.45
C SER A 382 -6.30 -8.36 25.22
N GLU A 383 -6.83 -7.76 26.29
CA GLU A 383 -7.98 -6.87 26.24
C GLU A 383 -7.71 -5.58 27.01
N LEU A 384 -8.17 -4.46 26.46
CA LEU A 384 -8.03 -3.14 27.07
C LEU A 384 -9.16 -2.91 28.08
N THR A 385 -8.91 -3.09 29.37
CA THR A 385 -9.92 -2.88 30.43
C THR A 385 -9.61 -1.65 31.28
N PRO A 386 -10.61 -1.04 31.95
CA PRO A 386 -10.38 0.07 32.88
C PRO A 386 -9.40 -0.32 33.99
N GLU A 387 -9.50 -1.54 34.50
CA GLU A 387 -8.64 -2.08 35.56
C GLU A 387 -7.19 -2.22 35.08
N ALA A 388 -6.97 -2.73 33.87
CA ALA A 388 -5.64 -2.87 33.28
C ALA A 388 -4.92 -1.53 33.11
N VAL A 389 -5.66 -0.48 32.76
CA VAL A 389 -5.11 0.87 32.56
C VAL A 389 -5.10 1.69 33.88
N GLY A 390 -5.70 1.17 34.95
CA GLY A 390 -5.86 1.87 36.23
C GLY A 390 -6.78 3.09 36.14
N ALA A 391 -7.79 3.05 35.26
CA ALA A 391 -8.79 4.09 35.05
C ALA A 391 -10.16 3.66 35.61
N ARG A 392 -10.93 4.61 36.16
CA ARG A 392 -12.31 4.38 36.57
C ARG A 392 -13.27 4.38 35.36
N PRO A 393 -14.38 3.62 35.42
CA PRO A 393 -15.47 3.73 34.45
C PRO A 393 -15.97 5.18 34.32
N GLY A 394 -16.44 5.55 33.13
CA GLY A 394 -16.88 6.90 32.82
C GLY A 394 -15.73 7.90 32.62
N ASN A 395 -14.50 7.42 32.42
CA ASN A 395 -13.33 8.23 32.08
C ASN A 395 -13.50 9.02 30.77
N ILE A 396 -12.60 9.98 30.57
CA ILE A 396 -12.50 10.76 29.33
C ILE A 396 -11.36 10.16 28.51
N LEU A 397 -11.68 9.72 27.30
CA LEU A 397 -10.70 9.21 26.33
C LEU A 397 -10.22 10.34 25.42
N VAL A 398 -8.91 10.54 25.34
CA VAL A 398 -8.28 11.55 24.47
C VAL A 398 -7.30 10.85 23.52
N PRO A 399 -7.75 10.49 22.31
CA PRO A 399 -6.84 10.01 21.28
C PRO A 399 -5.84 11.08 20.85
N ILE A 400 -4.55 10.73 20.84
CA ILE A 400 -3.46 11.57 20.36
C ILE A 400 -2.72 10.84 19.22
N SER A 401 -2.45 11.56 18.14
CA SER A 401 -1.83 11.02 16.93
C SER A 401 -0.57 11.76 16.50
N ASN A 402 -0.36 12.97 17.01
CA ASN A 402 0.73 13.84 16.61
C ASN A 402 1.19 14.71 17.79
N HIS A 403 2.47 14.61 18.11
CA HIS A 403 3.09 15.34 19.20
C HIS A 403 3.15 16.87 18.94
N TYR A 404 3.04 17.31 17.68
CA TYR A 404 2.90 18.73 17.33
C TYR A 404 1.48 19.29 17.52
N ALA A 405 0.48 18.44 17.74
CA ALA A 405 -0.93 18.82 17.80
C ALA A 405 -1.63 18.18 19.01
N LEU A 406 -1.17 18.58 20.20
CA LEU A 406 -1.71 18.14 21.50
C LEU A 406 -2.62 19.21 22.15
N TYR A 407 -3.08 20.20 21.38
CA TYR A 407 -3.91 21.29 21.90
C TYR A 407 -5.23 20.79 22.51
N HIS A 408 -5.84 19.75 21.94
CA HIS A 408 -7.06 19.14 22.48
C HIS A 408 -6.80 18.46 23.84
N LEU A 409 -5.66 17.79 23.99
CA LEU A 409 -5.21 17.26 25.29
C LEU A 409 -5.01 18.39 26.30
N GLY A 410 -4.34 19.48 25.91
CA GLY A 410 -4.16 20.68 26.73
C GLY A 410 -5.49 21.24 27.24
N ASN A 411 -6.45 21.46 26.33
CA ASN A 411 -7.77 21.99 26.66
C ASN A 411 -8.55 21.08 27.62
N VAL A 412 -8.37 19.75 27.56
CA VAL A 412 -8.99 18.82 28.51
C VAL A 412 -8.29 18.86 29.86
N LEU A 413 -6.96 18.92 29.88
CA LEU A 413 -6.17 19.02 31.12
C LEU A 413 -6.48 20.31 31.91
N ASP A 414 -6.76 21.42 31.21
CA ASP A 414 -7.09 22.71 31.83
C ASP A 414 -8.42 22.68 32.60
N ARG A 415 -9.36 21.82 32.19
CA ARG A 415 -10.71 21.73 32.79
C ARG A 415 -10.92 20.51 33.68
N ILE A 416 -10.12 19.46 33.53
CA ILE A 416 -10.36 18.20 34.23
C ILE A 416 -10.03 18.31 35.72
N LYS A 417 -10.85 17.64 36.54
CA LYS A 417 -10.60 17.41 37.96
C LYS A 417 -10.30 15.92 38.15
N PRO A 418 -9.02 15.52 38.29
CA PRO A 418 -8.63 14.10 38.38
C PRO A 418 -9.34 13.34 39.50
N GLY A 419 -9.73 14.00 40.59
CA GLY A 419 -10.54 13.38 41.65
C GLY A 419 -11.92 12.87 41.18
N ARG A 420 -12.50 13.45 40.11
CA ARG A 420 -13.85 13.12 39.61
C ARG A 420 -13.88 12.21 38.40
N ARG A 421 -12.96 12.41 37.45
CA ARG A 421 -12.87 11.61 36.23
C ARG A 421 -11.41 11.43 35.87
N ASP A 422 -11.08 10.23 35.45
CA ASP A 422 -9.75 9.92 34.92
C ASP A 422 -9.65 10.32 33.46
N LEU A 423 -8.43 10.66 33.06
CA LEU A 423 -8.08 11.00 31.68
C LEU A 423 -7.24 9.87 31.11
N VAL A 424 -7.78 9.18 30.10
CA VAL A 424 -7.04 8.15 29.36
C VAL A 424 -6.56 8.76 28.05
N VAL A 425 -5.26 8.85 27.89
CA VAL A 425 -4.60 9.28 26.66
C VAL A 425 -4.32 8.04 25.83
N LEU A 426 -4.95 7.99 24.65
CA LEU A 426 -4.89 6.83 23.77
C LEU A 426 -4.02 7.16 22.56
N HIS A 427 -3.06 6.30 22.23
CA HIS A 427 -2.49 6.29 20.88
C HIS A 427 -3.05 5.11 20.09
N VAL A 428 -3.61 5.38 18.91
CA VAL A 428 -4.02 4.33 17.99
C VAL A 428 -2.93 4.17 16.95
N ARG A 429 -2.19 3.06 17.06
CA ARG A 429 -1.27 2.65 16.01
C ARG A 429 -2.10 2.07 14.88
N LEU A 430 -2.25 2.86 13.83
CA LEU A 430 -2.81 2.36 12.59
C LEU A 430 -1.90 1.26 12.07
N LEU A 431 -2.44 0.04 12.02
CA LEU A 431 -1.89 -1.05 11.25
C LEU A 431 -2.05 -0.65 9.78
N ARG A 432 -1.18 0.26 9.31
CA ARG A 432 -1.02 0.48 7.88
C ARG A 432 -0.71 -0.88 7.30
N ARG A 433 -1.48 -1.27 6.29
CA ARG A 433 -1.33 -2.55 5.58
C ARG A 433 0.11 -2.79 5.04
N SER A 434 0.97 -1.77 5.12
CA SER A 434 2.41 -1.76 4.88
C SER A 434 3.30 -2.43 5.95
N ALA A 435 2.84 -2.62 7.19
CA ALA A 435 3.63 -3.38 8.17
C ALA A 435 3.59 -4.88 7.77
N SER A 436 4.59 -5.70 8.11
CA SER A 436 4.74 -7.11 7.64
C SER A 436 5.13 -8.17 8.70
N GLY A 437 4.44 -9.31 8.78
CA GLY A 437 4.53 -10.21 9.94
C GLY A 437 3.20 -10.86 10.32
N GLU A 438 3.25 -12.16 10.57
CA GLU A 438 2.11 -13.04 10.83
C GLU A 438 1.82 -13.22 12.33
N HIS A 439 2.55 -12.50 13.19
CA HIS A 439 2.44 -12.60 14.64
C HIS A 439 1.72 -11.36 15.21
N GLU A 440 1.01 -11.54 16.33
CA GLU A 440 0.64 -10.43 17.21
C GLU A 440 1.89 -9.57 17.45
N LEU A 441 1.77 -8.25 17.30
CA LEU A 441 2.90 -7.35 17.47
C LEU A 441 3.40 -7.48 18.91
N GLU A 442 4.69 -7.76 19.09
CA GLU A 442 5.34 -7.71 20.40
C GLU A 442 5.19 -6.31 21.01
N ALA A 443 5.14 -6.19 22.34
CA ALA A 443 4.95 -4.90 23.03
C ALA A 443 5.95 -3.81 22.56
N GLU A 444 7.20 -4.19 22.29
CA GLU A 444 8.26 -3.33 21.76
C GLU A 444 8.01 -2.88 20.31
N GLN A 445 7.26 -3.67 19.53
CA GLN A 445 6.84 -3.30 18.17
C GLN A 445 5.64 -2.35 18.18
N LEU A 446 4.78 -2.41 19.20
CA LEU A 446 3.64 -1.50 19.39
C LEU A 446 4.06 -0.15 19.97
N PHE A 447 5.08 -0.14 20.82
CA PHE A 447 5.57 1.04 21.52
C PHE A 447 7.01 1.38 21.10
N GLY A 448 7.14 2.10 19.98
CA GLY A 448 8.43 2.55 19.47
C GLY A 448 8.83 3.93 20.00
N SER A 449 9.90 4.48 19.41
CA SER A 449 10.42 5.81 19.76
C SER A 449 9.39 6.94 19.56
N VAL A 450 8.46 6.78 18.61
CA VAL A 450 7.43 7.78 18.32
C VAL A 450 6.38 7.80 19.42
N GLU A 451 5.90 6.63 19.82
CA GLU A 451 4.95 6.46 20.92
C GLU A 451 5.57 6.93 22.24
N GLN A 452 6.84 6.57 22.48
CA GLN A 452 7.61 7.05 23.63
C GLN A 452 7.70 8.59 23.67
N GLN A 453 8.08 9.22 22.55
CA GLN A 453 8.14 10.69 22.48
C GLN A 453 6.76 11.34 22.66
N LEU A 454 5.72 10.76 22.06
CA LEU A 454 4.35 11.26 22.14
C LEU A 454 3.83 11.20 23.58
N PHE A 455 4.09 10.09 24.28
CA PHE A 455 3.68 9.89 25.67
C PHE A 455 4.51 10.71 26.66
N SER A 456 5.82 10.84 26.48
CA SER A 456 6.63 11.78 27.28
C SER A 456 6.13 13.22 27.13
N GLN A 457 5.73 13.65 25.93
CA GLN A 457 5.12 14.98 25.76
C GLN A 457 3.75 15.11 26.43
N ALA A 458 2.89 14.09 26.30
CA ALA A 458 1.60 14.07 26.97
C ALA A 458 1.75 14.12 28.50
N LEU A 459 2.71 13.36 29.05
CA LEU A 459 3.04 13.32 30.47
C LEU A 459 3.57 14.68 30.94
N SER A 460 4.54 15.25 30.24
CA SER A 460 5.08 16.59 30.54
C SER A 460 3.98 17.67 30.52
N MET A 461 3.02 17.59 29.61
CA MET A 461 1.87 18.51 29.57
C MET A 461 0.94 18.37 30.78
N ALA A 462 0.76 17.15 31.27
CA ALA A 462 -0.07 16.84 32.43
C ALA A 462 0.63 17.24 33.74
N GLU A 463 1.92 16.94 33.88
CA GLU A 463 2.74 17.31 35.04
C GLU A 463 2.83 18.81 35.24
N LYS A 464 3.07 19.57 34.15
CA LYS A 464 3.05 21.05 34.19
C LYS A 464 1.74 21.64 34.72
N ARG A 465 0.64 20.88 34.64
CA ARG A 465 -0.69 21.26 35.13
C ARG A 465 -1.07 20.60 36.46
N GLY A 466 -0.18 19.79 37.04
CA GLY A 466 -0.45 19.00 38.24
C GLY A 466 -1.60 18.01 38.05
N LYS A 467 -1.75 17.42 36.86
CA LYS A 467 -2.80 16.46 36.52
C LYS A 467 -2.20 15.09 36.28
N SER A 468 -2.92 14.03 36.69
CA SER A 468 -2.58 12.66 36.33
C SER A 468 -3.28 12.25 35.03
N ILE A 469 -2.60 11.42 34.24
CA ILE A 469 -3.12 10.79 33.03
C ILE A 469 -2.83 9.29 33.06
N ARG A 470 -3.66 8.51 32.37
CA ARG A 470 -3.41 7.11 32.06
C ARG A 470 -3.05 6.98 30.59
N LEU A 471 -2.12 6.10 30.25
CA LEU A 471 -1.62 5.95 28.89
C LEU A 471 -2.05 4.58 28.36
N ALA A 472 -2.55 4.54 27.13
CA ALA A 472 -2.94 3.30 26.47
C ALA A 472 -2.55 3.34 24.99
N VAL A 473 -2.10 2.20 24.46
CA VAL A 473 -1.84 2.02 23.03
C VAL A 473 -2.71 0.88 22.51
N VAL A 474 -3.35 1.09 21.37
CA VAL A 474 -4.09 0.06 20.66
C VAL A 474 -3.65 -0.01 19.21
N ALA A 475 -3.65 -1.22 18.65
CA ALA A 475 -3.46 -1.44 17.23
C ALA A 475 -4.81 -1.59 16.54
N ALA A 476 -5.04 -0.85 15.46
CA ALA A 476 -6.29 -0.94 14.71
C ALA A 476 -6.07 -0.74 13.20
N ASN A 477 -6.92 -1.38 12.38
CA ASN A 477 -6.90 -1.23 10.93
C ASN A 477 -7.56 0.08 10.47
N ASP A 478 -8.57 0.54 11.21
CA ASP A 478 -9.25 1.81 11.02
C ASP A 478 -9.12 2.67 12.28
N LEU A 479 -8.93 3.97 12.10
CA LEU A 479 -8.66 4.89 13.18
C LEU A 479 -9.88 5.03 14.11
N TRP A 480 -11.07 5.23 13.52
CA TRP A 480 -12.28 5.51 14.27
C TRP A 480 -12.82 4.26 14.93
N ASP A 481 -12.79 3.12 14.23
CA ASP A 481 -13.10 1.81 14.82
C ASP A 481 -12.18 1.50 16.00
N GLY A 482 -10.86 1.73 15.87
CA GLY A 482 -9.90 1.54 16.95
C GLY A 482 -10.17 2.42 18.18
N ILE A 483 -10.45 3.71 17.96
CA ILE A 483 -10.78 4.65 19.04
C ILE A 483 -12.08 4.23 19.73
N LEU A 484 -13.12 3.87 18.97
CA LEU A 484 -14.43 3.54 19.51
C LEU A 484 -14.42 2.21 20.27
N ARG A 485 -13.73 1.18 19.75
CA ARG A 485 -13.53 -0.08 20.48
C ARG A 485 -12.78 0.16 21.78
N ALA A 486 -11.70 0.95 21.75
CA ALA A 486 -10.98 1.31 22.96
C ALA A 486 -11.86 2.07 23.96
N ALA A 487 -12.70 3.01 23.49
CA ALA A 487 -13.65 3.74 24.33
C ALA A 487 -14.69 2.81 24.96
N THR A 488 -15.21 1.84 24.20
CA THR A 488 -16.16 0.83 24.69
C THR A 488 -15.51 -0.03 25.77
N SER A 489 -14.33 -0.59 25.49
CA SER A 489 -13.64 -1.49 26.43
C SER A 489 -13.19 -0.75 27.70
N LEU A 490 -12.77 0.52 27.58
CA LEU A 490 -12.44 1.39 28.72
C LEU A 490 -13.67 1.98 29.43
N GLN A 491 -14.88 1.69 28.96
CA GLN A 491 -16.13 2.26 29.51
C GLN A 491 -16.09 3.80 29.59
N SER A 492 -15.51 4.44 28.58
CA SER A 492 -15.35 5.89 28.52
C SER A 492 -16.70 6.57 28.32
N SER A 493 -16.94 7.69 29.02
CA SER A 493 -18.18 8.48 28.85
C SER A 493 -18.05 9.58 27.80
N THR A 494 -16.82 9.99 27.48
CA THR A 494 -16.53 11.12 26.60
C THR A 494 -15.28 10.84 25.79
N ILE A 495 -15.34 11.11 24.48
CA ILE A 495 -14.22 11.01 23.55
C ILE A 495 -13.88 12.42 23.08
N VAL A 496 -12.64 12.86 23.28
CA VAL A 496 -12.18 14.19 22.87
C VAL A 496 -11.12 14.08 21.78
N VAL A 497 -11.46 14.56 20.58
CA VAL A 497 -10.58 14.52 19.41
C VAL A 497 -10.16 15.93 18.99
N GLY A 498 -8.99 16.05 18.39
CA GLY A 498 -8.61 17.25 17.65
C GLY A 498 -9.27 17.31 16.28
N ARG A 499 -9.38 18.52 15.71
CA ARG A 499 -9.79 18.75 14.31
C ARG A 499 -8.86 18.00 13.35
N SER A 500 -9.46 17.29 12.39
CA SER A 500 -8.77 16.65 11.27
C SER A 500 -8.13 17.68 10.34
N SER A 501 -6.90 17.43 9.88
CA SER A 501 -6.24 18.24 8.85
C SER A 501 -6.67 17.89 7.42
N LYS A 502 -7.39 16.76 7.25
CA LYS A 502 -7.77 16.19 5.95
C LYS A 502 -9.24 16.45 5.60
N GLU A 503 -10.09 16.63 6.60
CA GLU A 503 -11.55 16.60 6.46
C GLU A 503 -12.19 17.83 7.13
N SER A 504 -13.43 18.16 6.75
CA SER A 504 -14.22 19.16 7.48
C SER A 504 -14.70 18.59 8.81
N ASN A 505 -15.15 19.47 9.71
CA ASN A 505 -15.63 19.04 11.03
C ASN A 505 -16.91 18.19 10.92
N GLU A 506 -17.80 18.50 9.98
CA GLU A 506 -19.01 17.74 9.71
C GLU A 506 -18.69 16.35 9.16
N GLU A 507 -17.74 16.26 8.23
CA GLU A 507 -17.33 15.00 7.64
C GLU A 507 -16.61 14.10 8.66
N GLN A 508 -15.76 14.70 9.50
CA GLN A 508 -15.13 13.98 10.62
C GLN A 508 -16.18 13.41 11.58
N ALA A 509 -17.18 14.21 11.98
CA ALA A 509 -18.25 13.74 12.86
C ALA A 509 -19.10 12.63 12.20
N ARG A 510 -19.40 12.77 10.90
CA ARG A 510 -20.14 11.77 10.12
C ARG A 510 -19.41 10.42 10.11
N LYS A 511 -18.11 10.41 9.82
CA LYS A 511 -17.28 9.19 9.81
C LYS A 511 -17.19 8.50 11.18
N ILE A 512 -17.09 9.29 12.26
CA ILE A 512 -17.11 8.74 13.62
C ILE A 512 -18.48 8.10 13.91
N GLY A 513 -19.58 8.72 13.46
CA GLY A 513 -20.92 8.16 13.55
C GLY A 513 -21.09 6.85 12.76
N GLU A 514 -20.60 6.80 11.52
CA GLU A 514 -20.63 5.57 10.71
C GLU A 514 -19.79 4.44 11.33
N ALA A 515 -18.66 4.77 11.96
CA ALA A 515 -17.85 3.80 12.67
C ALA A 515 -18.55 3.31 13.95
N TRP A 516 -19.27 4.20 14.64
CA TRP A 516 -20.09 3.85 15.80
C TRP A 516 -21.22 2.88 15.42
N GLU A 517 -21.86 3.06 14.27
CA GLU A 517 -22.89 2.13 13.79
C GLU A 517 -22.39 0.71 13.51
N LYS A 518 -21.08 0.54 13.30
CA LYS A 518 -20.45 -0.76 13.07
C LYS A 518 -20.04 -1.47 14.36
N LEU A 519 -20.21 -0.84 15.53
CA LEU A 519 -19.97 -1.49 16.81
C LEU A 519 -21.01 -2.61 17.04
N GLY A 520 -20.60 -3.67 17.74
CA GLY A 520 -21.49 -4.76 18.13
C GLY A 520 -22.44 -4.34 19.26
N ASP A 521 -23.60 -4.97 19.34
CA ASP A 521 -24.57 -4.72 20.40
C ASP A 521 -24.13 -5.35 21.74
N PRO A 522 -24.40 -4.68 22.89
CA PRO A 522 -25.05 -3.37 23.01
C PRO A 522 -24.08 -2.21 22.72
N LYS A 523 -24.44 -1.31 21.80
CA LYS A 523 -23.62 -0.13 21.46
C LYS A 523 -23.72 0.94 22.56
N PRO A 524 -22.59 1.36 23.18
CA PRO A 524 -22.61 2.39 24.22
C PRO A 524 -22.80 3.79 23.65
N GLN A 525 -23.42 4.67 24.42
CA GLN A 525 -23.55 6.09 24.08
C GLN A 525 -22.27 6.85 24.48
N PHE A 526 -21.77 7.71 23.59
CA PHE A 526 -20.59 8.56 23.87
C PHE A 526 -20.89 10.03 23.67
N ASN A 527 -20.32 10.88 24.53
CA ASN A 527 -20.18 12.29 24.24
C ASN A 527 -18.92 12.50 23.37
N LEU A 528 -19.07 13.13 22.21
CA LEU A 528 -17.97 13.45 21.30
C LEU A 528 -17.68 14.94 21.33
N GLU A 529 -16.45 15.31 21.67
CA GLU A 529 -15.97 16.68 21.63
C GLU A 529 -14.86 16.82 20.57
N ILE A 530 -15.08 17.68 19.58
CA ILE A 530 -14.08 18.02 18.56
C ILE A 530 -13.51 19.39 18.90
N HIS A 531 -12.24 19.44 19.31
CA HIS A 531 -11.56 20.67 19.70
C HIS A 531 -10.88 21.31 18.49
N LEU A 532 -10.96 22.64 18.39
CA LEU A 532 -10.27 23.44 17.39
C LEU A 532 -9.00 24.09 17.98
N PRO A 533 -7.99 24.41 17.16
CA PRO A 533 -6.79 25.14 17.61
C PRO A 533 -7.09 26.52 18.20
N SER A 534 -8.23 27.14 17.85
CA SER A 534 -8.69 28.41 18.41
C SER A 534 -9.13 28.32 19.88
N GLY A 535 -9.35 27.11 20.40
CA GLY A 535 -9.95 26.86 21.72
C GLY A 535 -11.45 26.55 21.67
N ASP A 536 -12.10 26.78 20.53
CA ASP A 536 -13.51 26.40 20.32
C ASP A 536 -13.70 24.88 20.33
N LYS A 537 -14.91 24.43 20.66
CA LYS A 537 -15.27 23.02 20.65
C LYS A 537 -16.64 22.76 20.03
N ILE A 538 -16.73 21.67 19.29
CA ILE A 538 -17.98 21.16 18.73
C ILE A 538 -18.40 19.95 19.55
N TYR A 539 -19.64 19.97 20.02
CA TYR A 539 -20.22 18.88 20.79
C TYR A 539 -21.18 18.05 19.94
N LYS A 540 -21.05 16.73 20.02
CA LYS A 540 -21.93 15.74 19.39
C LYS A 540 -22.19 14.60 20.37
N VAL A 541 -23.30 13.91 20.20
CA VAL A 541 -23.62 12.69 20.94
C VAL A 541 -23.66 11.55 19.93
N LEU A 542 -22.91 10.48 20.20
CA LEU A 542 -22.91 9.26 19.40
C LEU A 542 -23.90 8.27 20.02
N GLY A 543 -24.81 7.77 19.19
CA GLY A 543 -25.89 6.88 19.57
C GLY A 543 -27.23 7.58 19.81
N PRO A 544 -28.29 6.79 20.09
CA PRO A 544 -29.63 7.31 20.35
C PRO A 544 -29.61 8.30 21.51
N HIS A 545 -30.13 9.50 21.28
CA HIS A 545 -30.22 10.55 22.29
C HIS A 545 -31.50 11.36 22.10
N ALA A 546 -31.97 11.96 23.18
CA ALA A 546 -33.05 12.93 23.08
C ALA A 546 -32.59 14.10 22.19
N PRO A 547 -33.34 14.45 21.12
CA PRO A 547 -32.96 15.56 20.28
C PRO A 547 -33.02 16.86 21.08
N ASN A 548 -32.07 17.76 20.84
CA ASN A 548 -32.13 19.11 21.39
C ASN A 548 -33.18 19.91 20.61
N LEU A 549 -34.42 19.91 21.10
CA LEU A 549 -35.51 20.71 20.55
C LEU A 549 -35.27 22.20 20.82
N THR A 550 -35.28 23.00 19.77
CA THR A 550 -35.30 24.46 19.83
C THR A 550 -36.64 24.96 20.36
N ALA A 551 -36.68 26.20 20.86
CA ALA A 551 -37.92 26.83 21.31
C ALA A 551 -39.02 26.82 20.24
N ASN A 552 -38.66 26.95 18.95
CA ASN A 552 -39.62 26.88 17.85
C ASN A 552 -40.26 25.50 17.71
N GLU A 553 -39.47 24.44 17.85
CA GLU A 553 -39.96 23.05 17.78
C GLU A 553 -40.82 22.70 19.00
N VAL A 554 -40.41 23.14 20.19
CA VAL A 554 -41.22 22.99 21.42
C VAL A 554 -42.56 23.71 21.29
N ASN A 555 -42.57 24.93 20.74
CA ASN A 555 -43.79 25.69 20.50
C ASN A 555 -44.68 25.06 19.42
N LEU A 556 -44.08 24.47 18.37
CA LEU A 556 -44.84 23.73 17.36
C LEU A 556 -45.48 22.49 17.98
N LEU A 557 -44.72 21.73 18.77
CA LEU A 557 -45.19 20.54 19.46
C LEU A 557 -46.34 20.87 20.41
N HIS A 558 -46.20 21.95 21.19
CA HIS A 558 -47.25 22.41 22.10
C HIS A 558 -48.54 22.81 21.36
N ARG A 559 -48.43 23.51 20.21
CA ARG A 559 -49.59 23.87 19.39
C ARG A 559 -50.30 22.66 18.80
N MET A 560 -49.55 21.66 18.33
CA MET A 560 -50.13 20.43 17.78
C MET A 560 -50.81 19.62 18.88
N TRP A 561 -50.16 19.50 20.04
CA TRP A 561 -50.74 18.84 21.21
C TRP A 561 -52.07 19.48 21.64
N LEU A 562 -52.15 20.81 21.78
CA LEU A 562 -53.40 21.51 22.10
C LEU A 562 -54.51 21.17 21.10
N ARG A 563 -54.19 21.24 19.80
CA ARG A 563 -55.17 20.99 18.73
C ARG A 563 -55.69 19.55 18.74
N PHE A 564 -54.81 18.58 18.95
CA PHE A 564 -55.17 17.17 18.89
C PHE A 564 -55.80 16.68 20.20
N SER A 565 -55.37 17.18 21.36
CA SER A 565 -55.94 16.81 22.66
C SER A 565 -57.44 17.09 22.74
N ASP A 566 -57.90 18.22 22.17
CA ASP A 566 -59.34 18.52 22.09
C ASP A 566 -60.09 17.59 21.14
N SER A 567 -59.41 17.13 20.07
CA SER A 567 -60.02 16.33 19.00
C SER A 567 -60.12 14.84 19.35
N VAL A 568 -59.27 14.34 20.25
CA VAL A 568 -59.20 12.91 20.61
C VAL A 568 -59.80 12.61 22.00
N ALA A 569 -60.41 13.60 22.66
CA ALA A 569 -61.10 13.41 23.91
C ALA A 569 -62.16 12.28 23.80
N PRO A 570 -62.25 11.34 24.76
CA PRO A 570 -61.70 11.39 26.12
C PRO A 570 -60.31 10.74 26.31
N LEU A 571 -59.57 10.43 25.24
CA LEU A 571 -58.24 9.84 25.36
C LEU A 571 -57.22 10.88 25.84
N GLU A 572 -56.45 10.55 26.87
CA GLU A 572 -55.35 11.39 27.33
C GLU A 572 -54.19 11.34 26.33
N MET A 573 -53.65 12.52 25.99
CA MET A 573 -52.55 12.68 25.05
C MET A 573 -51.45 13.53 25.69
N HIS A 574 -50.20 13.16 25.48
CA HIS A 574 -49.01 13.90 25.91
C HIS A 574 -48.20 14.44 24.71
N HIS A 575 -47.24 15.33 24.96
CA HIS A 575 -46.38 15.87 23.90
C HIS A 575 -45.55 14.80 23.18
N HIS A 576 -45.14 13.74 23.88
CA HIS A 576 -44.37 12.65 23.25
C HIS A 576 -45.23 11.82 22.28
N ASP A 577 -46.55 11.73 22.47
CA ASP A 577 -47.44 11.01 21.57
C ASP A 577 -47.55 11.70 20.21
N VAL A 578 -47.50 13.04 20.18
CA VAL A 578 -47.45 13.80 18.94
C VAL A 578 -46.15 13.55 18.17
N VAL A 579 -45.02 13.46 18.89
CA VAL A 579 -43.73 13.11 18.28
C VAL A 579 -43.76 11.67 17.77
N HIS A 580 -44.25 10.73 18.58
CA HIS A 580 -44.31 9.32 18.25
C HIS A 580 -45.18 9.08 17.01
N PHE A 581 -46.40 9.64 16.99
CA PHE A 581 -47.30 9.57 15.85
C PHE A 581 -46.68 10.15 14.57
N ALA A 582 -46.02 11.31 14.65
CA ALA A 582 -45.37 11.92 13.50
C ALA A 582 -44.22 11.06 12.95
N LEU A 583 -43.47 10.36 13.82
CA LEU A 583 -42.41 9.45 13.42
C LEU A 583 -42.97 8.16 12.79
N GLU A 584 -44.05 7.61 13.35
CA GLU A 584 -44.73 6.43 12.79
C GLU A 584 -45.32 6.72 11.40
N GLU A 585 -45.92 7.88 11.19
CA GLU A 585 -46.44 8.25 9.86
C GLU A 585 -45.32 8.40 8.82
N VAL A 586 -44.16 8.95 9.21
CA VAL A 586 -42.99 8.99 8.32
C VAL A 586 -42.50 7.58 8.02
N GLN A 587 -42.39 6.72 9.03
CA GLN A 587 -41.98 5.32 8.83
C GLN A 587 -42.94 4.59 7.89
N LYS A 588 -44.24 4.78 8.07
CA LYS A 588 -45.29 4.20 7.22
C LYS A 588 -45.15 4.66 5.77
N GLU A 589 -44.91 5.95 5.52
CA GLU A 589 -44.64 6.45 4.16
C GLU A 589 -43.40 5.79 3.53
N LEU A 590 -42.36 5.51 4.32
CA LEU A 590 -41.16 4.80 3.84
C LEU A 590 -41.48 3.34 3.49
N GLU A 591 -42.23 2.64 4.35
CA GLU A 591 -42.66 1.24 4.13
C GLU A 591 -43.60 1.10 2.92
N GLU A 592 -44.40 2.13 2.63
CA GLU A 592 -45.27 2.22 1.45
C GLU A 592 -44.51 2.55 0.15
N GLY A 593 -43.17 2.69 0.19
CA GLY A 593 -42.32 2.92 -0.97
C GLY A 593 -42.18 4.38 -1.40
N ASN A 594 -42.60 5.35 -0.58
CA ASN A 594 -42.53 6.79 -0.89
C ASN A 594 -41.22 7.45 -0.44
N GLU A 595 -40.15 6.68 -0.25
CA GLU A 595 -38.86 7.16 0.29
C GLU A 595 -38.30 8.37 -0.48
N GLU A 596 -38.32 8.33 -1.81
CA GLU A 596 -37.78 9.42 -2.63
C GLU A 596 -38.52 10.75 -2.39
N ASN A 597 -39.84 10.69 -2.19
CA ASN A 597 -40.66 11.87 -1.90
C ASN A 597 -40.38 12.41 -0.49
N VAL A 598 -40.33 11.53 0.52
CA VAL A 598 -39.97 11.89 1.90
C VAL A 598 -38.60 12.57 1.93
N VAL A 599 -37.59 11.98 1.27
CA VAL A 599 -36.23 12.53 1.19
C VAL A 599 -36.20 13.90 0.50
N ASN A 600 -36.96 14.08 -0.59
CA ASN A 600 -37.03 15.37 -1.27
C ASN A 600 -37.66 16.47 -0.41
N ARG A 601 -38.73 16.16 0.34
CA ARG A 601 -39.35 17.09 1.31
C ARG A 601 -38.37 17.43 2.44
N LEU A 602 -37.65 16.43 2.96
CA LEU A 602 -36.63 16.64 3.99
C LEU A 602 -35.50 17.54 3.48
N ARG A 603 -35.01 17.33 2.25
CA ARG A 603 -33.98 18.17 1.63
C ARG A 603 -34.44 19.63 1.52
N ALA A 604 -35.65 19.86 1.02
CA ALA A 604 -36.22 21.21 0.93
C ALA A 604 -36.36 21.89 2.31
N HIS A 605 -36.74 21.13 3.34
CA HIS A 605 -36.78 21.61 4.72
C HIS A 605 -35.39 22.03 5.24
N LEU A 606 -34.38 21.19 5.03
CA LEU A 606 -33.00 21.47 5.45
C LEU A 606 -32.42 22.70 4.75
N GLU A 607 -32.63 22.85 3.44
CA GLU A 607 -32.20 24.03 2.68
C GLU A 607 -32.85 25.32 3.21
N THR A 608 -34.13 25.27 3.55
CA THR A 608 -34.86 26.41 4.13
C THR A 608 -34.27 26.81 5.48
N ASN A 609 -33.92 25.83 6.33
CA ASN A 609 -33.29 26.09 7.62
C ASN A 609 -31.87 26.62 7.50
N GLN A 610 -31.10 26.16 6.52
CA GLN A 610 -29.76 26.65 6.25
C GLN A 610 -29.78 28.12 5.81
N LYS A 611 -30.74 28.51 4.96
CA LYS A 611 -30.97 29.92 4.57
C LYS A 611 -31.33 30.81 5.75
N LYS A 612 -32.08 30.30 6.75
CA LYS A 612 -32.40 31.04 7.99
C LYS A 612 -31.20 31.21 8.94
N LYS A 613 -30.18 30.36 8.84
CA LYS A 613 -28.96 30.40 9.68
C LYS A 613 -27.83 31.24 9.09
N ALA A 614 -27.91 31.64 7.82
CA ALA A 614 -26.92 32.55 7.23
C ALA A 614 -26.98 33.91 7.96
N PRO A 615 -25.83 34.48 8.38
CA PRO A 615 -25.84 35.81 8.97
C PRO A 615 -26.45 36.77 7.93
N LYS A 616 -27.42 37.59 8.35
CA LYS A 616 -27.80 38.76 7.56
C LYS A 616 -26.54 39.60 7.42
N THR A 617 -26.04 39.68 6.19
CA THR A 617 -24.89 40.49 5.78
C THR A 617 -25.03 41.93 6.22
#